data_AF-A0A3C0EP66-F1
#
_entry.id   AF-A0A3C0EP66-F1
#
_cell.length_a   1.000
_cell.length_b   1.000
_cell.length_c   1.000
_cell.angle_alpha   90.00
_cell.angle_beta   90.00
_cell.angle_gamma   90.00
#
_symmetry.space_group_name_H-M   'P 1'
#
loop_
_entity.id
_entity.type
_entity.pdbx_description
1 polymer ?
#
loop_
_entity_poly.entity_id
_entity_poly.type
_entity_poly.pdbx_seq_one_letter_code
_entity_poly.pdbx_strand_id
1 'polypeptide(L)'
;MIRFVTSCTALMLLAVTSLHAQVVKVQIKQTSPGHYQLLRGGQPYLIKGAGGDGDKQLMADLGGNAFRTWGVGRGTKALLDEAQQLGLTVTLGLWLGHERHGFDYTNQDSLKEQTAMVRDAVMKYKNHPALLAWGLGNEMEGYAEGDNPNIWNHIQKLAAMVKQMDPNHPTMTVIAEIGGKRVQSINQLCPDIDIIGINTYGGVASIPARYRAAGGTKPYVLTEYGPPGIWEIGKNSFGTVNELTSTQKADRYREAYLKAIKAEEGKLCLGGYAFTWGFKQEATATWFGMLMPDGTKTQAVDVMAQMWAGKYPPNRCPEIVSYKIEGADQVNTGDQVIAVIKTTDPENDSCTVEWQFHEEAKKLNTGGDAEEATKQYPEAIIASNNQQVTLKMPNIPGIYRIFAIVRDGKGSSAVANIPILVKGEPVATSVAATGKPSPLPVWVHTDGMDKEPWYASGWMGDTGNIKMNEKSTTNPYHGTQCIEVKYTAANGWGGVVWQSPANDWGDQPGGWDLTGATKLSFYARGQDGNEKIKIGFGVLGSDKPFFDTDKGEAEFTLTNEWKQYSINLAGKNLK
;
A
#
# COMPACT_ATOMS: atom_id res chain seq x y z
N MET A 1 -22.77 -61.38 62.23
CA MET A 1 -21.71 -61.35 61.20
C MET A 1 -22.20 -60.47 60.06
N ILE A 2 -22.03 -59.14 60.20
CA ILE A 2 -22.54 -58.12 59.27
C ILE A 2 -21.32 -57.51 58.59
N ARG A 3 -21.17 -57.74 57.28
CA ARG A 3 -20.07 -57.22 56.47
C ARG A 3 -20.39 -55.80 56.02
N PHE A 4 -19.60 -54.84 56.50
CA PHE A 4 -19.55 -53.48 55.96
C PHE A 4 -18.82 -53.50 54.61
N VAL A 5 -19.47 -52.96 53.57
CA VAL A 5 -18.84 -52.65 52.28
C VAL A 5 -18.43 -51.18 52.34
N THR A 6 -17.13 -50.92 52.41
CA THR A 6 -16.53 -49.60 52.36
C THR A 6 -16.51 -49.12 50.91
N SER A 7 -17.24 -48.04 50.63
CA SER A 7 -17.23 -47.35 49.33
C SER A 7 -15.99 -46.44 49.26
N CYS A 8 -15.08 -46.70 48.34
CA CYS A 8 -13.94 -45.83 48.03
C CYS A 8 -14.33 -44.87 46.91
N THR A 9 -14.62 -43.61 47.26
CA THR A 9 -14.80 -42.53 46.30
C THR A 9 -13.43 -41.99 45.90
N ALA A 10 -12.94 -42.36 44.71
CA ALA A 10 -11.72 -41.80 44.14
C ALA A 10 -12.01 -40.40 43.58
N LEU A 11 -11.44 -39.37 44.23
CA LEU A 11 -11.46 -37.99 43.77
C LEU A 11 -10.39 -37.86 42.66
N MET A 12 -10.80 -37.87 41.38
CA MET A 12 -9.92 -37.49 40.26
C MET A 12 -9.70 -35.97 40.31
N LEU A 13 -8.52 -35.56 40.78
CA LEU A 13 -8.01 -34.21 40.50
C LEU A 13 -7.71 -34.12 38.99
N LEU A 14 -8.54 -33.38 38.25
CA LEU A 14 -8.14 -32.86 36.95
C LEU A 14 -7.04 -31.82 37.17
N ALA A 15 -5.79 -32.23 36.99
CA ALA A 15 -4.68 -31.30 36.81
C ALA A 15 -4.90 -30.57 35.48
N VAL A 16 -5.38 -29.33 35.54
CA VAL A 16 -5.34 -28.41 34.40
C VAL A 16 -3.88 -28.03 34.20
N THR A 17 -3.16 -28.80 33.38
CA THR A 17 -1.84 -28.38 32.90
C THR A 17 -2.07 -27.20 31.97
N SER A 18 -1.69 -26.00 32.41
CA SER A 18 -1.52 -24.85 31.52
C SER A 18 -0.49 -25.22 30.45
N LEU A 19 -0.96 -25.61 29.26
CA LEU A 19 -0.13 -25.77 28.06
C LEU A 19 0.51 -24.41 27.76
N HIS A 20 1.70 -24.17 28.31
CA HIS A 20 2.56 -23.12 27.81
C HIS A 20 2.92 -23.53 26.38
N ALA A 21 2.53 -22.70 25.41
CA ALA A 21 2.92 -22.84 24.02
C ALA A 21 4.46 -22.99 23.94
N GLN A 22 4.92 -24.21 23.63
CA GLN A 22 6.34 -24.53 23.57
C GLN A 22 6.93 -24.01 22.25
N VAL A 23 8.11 -23.39 22.32
CA VAL A 23 8.84 -22.93 21.14
C VAL A 23 9.04 -24.08 20.15
N VAL A 24 8.67 -23.88 18.88
CA VAL A 24 8.86 -24.88 17.82
C VAL A 24 10.11 -24.54 17.05
N LYS A 25 11.19 -25.28 17.30
CA LYS A 25 12.49 -25.02 16.68
C LYS A 25 12.44 -25.17 15.15
N VAL A 26 13.01 -24.20 14.45
CA VAL A 26 13.21 -24.15 13.00
C VAL A 26 14.70 -24.21 12.69
N GLN A 27 15.10 -25.11 11.79
CA GLN A 27 16.50 -25.36 11.46
C GLN A 27 16.70 -25.51 9.97
N ILE A 28 17.79 -24.99 9.45
CA ILE A 28 18.26 -25.33 8.12
C ILE A 28 19.27 -26.46 8.26
N LYS A 29 18.99 -27.58 7.61
CA LYS A 29 19.90 -28.72 7.56
C LYS A 29 20.49 -28.85 6.16
N GLN A 30 21.81 -28.80 6.06
CA GLN A 30 22.50 -29.21 4.84
C GLN A 30 22.55 -30.75 4.81
N THR A 31 21.95 -31.37 3.79
CA THR A 31 21.95 -32.83 3.64
C THR A 31 23.13 -33.33 2.82
N SER A 32 23.62 -32.51 1.88
CA SER A 32 24.86 -32.68 1.13
C SER A 32 25.28 -31.32 0.51
N PRO A 33 26.49 -31.19 -0.08
CA PRO A 33 26.89 -29.93 -0.74
C PRO A 33 25.85 -29.43 -1.75
N GLY A 34 25.31 -28.22 -1.55
CA GLY A 34 24.27 -27.65 -2.42
C GLY A 34 22.83 -28.12 -2.15
N HIS A 35 22.61 -28.98 -1.15
CA HIS A 35 21.30 -29.52 -0.79
C HIS A 35 20.91 -29.16 0.64
N TYR A 36 19.80 -28.44 0.78
CA TYR A 36 19.30 -27.94 2.05
C TYR A 36 17.83 -28.34 2.26
N GLN A 37 17.46 -28.44 3.52
CA GLN A 37 16.09 -28.65 3.95
C GLN A 37 15.81 -27.77 5.16
N LEU A 38 14.70 -27.05 5.11
CA LEU A 38 14.14 -26.37 6.27
C LEU A 38 13.37 -27.40 7.08
N LEU A 39 13.65 -27.47 8.38
CA LEU A 39 12.99 -28.35 9.33
C LEU A 39 12.24 -27.51 10.35
N ARG A 40 10.98 -27.84 10.62
CA ARG A 40 10.20 -27.26 11.72
C ARG A 40 9.78 -28.37 12.67
N GLY A 41 10.17 -28.26 13.94
CA GLY A 41 9.95 -29.33 14.92
C GLY A 41 10.61 -30.66 14.51
N GLY A 42 11.71 -30.59 13.75
CA GLY A 42 12.41 -31.76 13.21
C GLY A 42 11.80 -32.37 11.94
N GLN A 43 10.68 -31.85 11.45
CA GLN A 43 10.02 -32.33 10.23
C GLN A 43 10.34 -31.44 9.01
N PRO A 44 10.51 -32.01 7.81
CA PRO A 44 10.64 -31.25 6.57
C PRO A 44 9.54 -30.20 6.39
N TYR A 45 9.92 -28.99 6.02
CA TYR A 45 9.02 -27.86 5.89
C TYR A 45 9.33 -27.06 4.62
N LEU A 46 8.56 -27.28 3.56
CA LEU A 46 8.59 -26.42 2.37
C LEU A 46 7.68 -25.21 2.60
N ILE A 47 8.20 -23.99 2.41
CA ILE A 47 7.40 -22.77 2.54
C ILE A 47 6.44 -22.67 1.35
N LYS A 48 5.14 -22.79 1.63
CA LYS A 48 4.02 -22.63 0.71
C LYS A 48 3.20 -21.44 1.18
N GLY A 49 3.75 -20.25 1.01
CA GLY A 49 3.18 -19.06 1.62
C GLY A 49 2.82 -17.97 0.65
N ALA A 50 2.33 -16.88 1.21
CA ALA A 50 2.16 -15.61 0.52
C ALA A 50 2.45 -14.41 1.43
N GLY A 51 2.85 -13.29 0.84
CA GLY A 51 2.95 -11.99 1.52
C GLY A 51 1.68 -11.19 1.28
N GLY A 52 1.21 -10.46 2.28
CA GLY A 52 -0.01 -9.63 2.18
C GLY A 52 -0.94 -9.77 3.40
N ASP A 53 -1.99 -8.96 3.41
CA ASP A 53 -2.92 -8.80 4.52
C ASP A 53 -4.27 -9.50 4.33
N GLY A 54 -4.49 -10.17 3.19
CA GLY A 54 -5.73 -10.90 2.89
C GLY A 54 -6.03 -12.07 3.84
N ASP A 55 -7.23 -12.64 3.71
CA ASP A 55 -7.80 -13.67 4.61
C ASP A 55 -6.85 -14.86 4.84
N LYS A 56 -6.47 -15.07 6.10
CA LYS A 56 -5.54 -16.13 6.52
C LYS A 56 -6.22 -17.49 6.65
N GLN A 57 -7.50 -17.53 6.99
CA GLN A 57 -8.27 -18.79 7.01
C GLN A 57 -8.38 -19.34 5.59
N LEU A 58 -8.73 -18.48 4.61
CA LEU A 58 -8.76 -18.87 3.20
C LEU A 58 -7.41 -19.43 2.73
N MET A 59 -6.29 -18.82 3.14
CA MET A 59 -4.95 -19.31 2.81
C MET A 59 -4.71 -20.72 3.36
N ALA A 60 -5.04 -20.94 4.63
CA ALA A 60 -4.89 -22.24 5.29
C ALA A 60 -5.77 -23.32 4.63
N ASP A 61 -7.03 -23.00 4.33
CA ASP A 61 -8.00 -23.90 3.71
C ASP A 61 -7.55 -24.35 2.31
N LEU A 62 -6.82 -23.49 1.60
CA LEU A 62 -6.27 -23.76 0.28
C LEU A 62 -4.87 -24.40 0.30
N GLY A 63 -4.39 -24.81 1.48
CA GLY A 63 -3.14 -25.56 1.66
C GLY A 63 -1.89 -24.70 1.77
N GLY A 64 -2.03 -23.37 1.87
CA GLY A 64 -0.95 -22.49 2.30
C GLY A 64 -0.57 -22.80 3.74
N ASN A 65 0.72 -22.65 4.08
CA ASN A 65 1.24 -23.00 5.42
C ASN A 65 1.99 -21.87 6.12
N ALA A 66 2.24 -20.75 5.43
CA ALA A 66 3.00 -19.64 5.97
C ALA A 66 2.60 -18.30 5.36
N PHE A 67 2.86 -17.20 6.07
CA PHE A 67 2.86 -15.87 5.48
C PHE A 67 4.06 -15.05 5.95
N ARG A 68 4.32 -13.94 5.25
CA ARG A 68 5.43 -13.03 5.53
C ARG A 68 4.89 -11.66 5.91
N THR A 69 5.54 -11.02 6.89
CA THR A 69 5.33 -9.61 7.21
C THR A 69 6.60 -8.81 6.92
N TRP A 70 6.48 -7.48 6.84
CA TRP A 70 7.61 -6.57 6.61
C TRP A 70 8.10 -5.89 7.90
N GLY A 71 7.26 -5.84 8.94
CA GLY A 71 7.57 -5.18 10.20
C GLY A 71 6.79 -5.74 11.38
N VAL A 72 7.03 -5.14 12.54
CA VAL A 72 6.34 -5.43 13.80
C VAL A 72 5.64 -4.18 14.32
N GLY A 73 4.53 -4.36 15.04
CA GLY A 73 3.74 -3.29 15.62
C GLY A 73 2.80 -3.79 16.72
N ARG A 74 1.79 -2.98 17.05
CA ARG A 74 0.82 -3.30 18.12
C ARG A 74 0.04 -4.60 17.82
N GLY A 75 -0.29 -4.85 16.55
CA GLY A 75 -1.07 -6.02 16.12
C GLY A 75 -0.26 -7.32 15.97
N THR A 76 1.07 -7.30 16.07
CA THR A 76 1.91 -8.47 15.76
C THR A 76 1.61 -9.68 16.62
N LYS A 77 1.30 -9.50 17.92
CA LYS A 77 0.96 -10.64 18.78
C LYS A 77 -0.33 -11.31 18.30
N ALA A 78 -1.37 -10.54 18.02
CA ALA A 78 -2.65 -11.09 17.55
C ALA A 78 -2.49 -11.82 16.21
N LEU A 79 -1.69 -11.27 15.29
CA LEU A 79 -1.37 -11.90 14.02
C LEU A 79 -0.62 -13.23 14.18
N LEU A 80 0.31 -13.31 15.14
CA LEU A 80 1.01 -14.56 15.46
C LEU A 80 0.07 -15.58 16.13
N ASP A 81 -0.81 -15.13 17.03
CA ASP A 81 -1.82 -15.98 17.69
C ASP A 81 -2.80 -16.55 16.65
N GLU A 82 -3.27 -15.73 15.71
CA GLU A 82 -4.13 -16.15 14.58
C GLU A 82 -3.40 -17.17 13.70
N ALA A 83 -2.14 -16.91 13.34
CA ALA A 83 -1.33 -17.85 12.58
C ALA A 83 -1.25 -19.21 13.28
N GLN A 84 -0.99 -19.21 14.60
CA GLN A 84 -0.95 -20.44 15.39
C GLN A 84 -2.30 -21.16 15.40
N GLN A 85 -3.41 -20.43 15.58
CA GLN A 85 -4.75 -21.01 15.58
C GLN A 85 -5.07 -21.69 14.24
N LEU A 86 -4.61 -21.12 13.14
CA LEU A 86 -4.81 -21.62 11.78
C LEU A 86 -3.78 -22.68 11.35
N GLY A 87 -2.79 -23.00 12.19
CA GLY A 87 -1.70 -23.90 11.83
C GLY A 87 -0.70 -23.30 10.83
N LEU A 88 -0.75 -21.98 10.63
CA LEU A 88 0.18 -21.23 9.79
C LEU A 88 1.46 -20.85 10.56
N THR A 89 2.50 -20.52 9.81
CA THR A 89 3.74 -19.95 10.35
C THR A 89 4.03 -18.58 9.75
N VAL A 90 4.89 -17.80 10.42
CA VAL A 90 5.16 -16.41 10.07
C VAL A 90 6.66 -16.19 9.94
N THR A 91 7.09 -15.79 8.74
CA THR A 91 8.39 -15.11 8.62
C THR A 91 8.18 -13.66 9.02
N LEU A 92 8.65 -13.32 10.22
CA LEU A 92 8.37 -12.06 10.86
C LEU A 92 9.42 -11.03 10.42
N GLY A 93 9.01 -10.09 9.56
CA GLY A 93 9.87 -9.01 9.10
C GLY A 93 10.14 -7.99 10.20
N LEU A 94 11.36 -7.48 10.22
CA LEU A 94 11.84 -6.39 11.04
C LEU A 94 12.29 -5.28 10.09
N TRP A 95 11.47 -4.24 9.99
CA TRP A 95 11.72 -3.11 9.11
C TRP A 95 13.00 -2.38 9.54
N LEU A 96 13.89 -2.11 8.59
CA LEU A 96 15.11 -1.34 8.81
C LEU A 96 15.02 -0.05 7.98
N GLY A 97 15.68 1.01 8.41
CA GLY A 97 15.68 2.29 7.71
C GLY A 97 16.40 2.21 6.37
N HIS A 98 15.80 2.79 5.33
CA HIS A 98 16.32 2.80 3.97
C HIS A 98 17.08 4.08 3.66
N GLU A 99 18.20 3.97 2.93
CA GLU A 99 18.93 5.14 2.42
C GLU A 99 18.05 6.00 1.51
N ARG A 100 17.17 5.37 0.70
CA ARG A 100 16.19 6.09 -0.16
C ARG A 100 15.19 6.94 0.62
N HIS A 101 15.03 6.68 1.93
CA HIS A 101 14.18 7.45 2.84
C HIS A 101 14.99 8.34 3.80
N GLY A 102 16.29 8.51 3.54
CA GLY A 102 17.18 9.37 4.31
C GLY A 102 17.85 8.72 5.52
N PHE A 103 17.79 7.38 5.68
CA PHE A 103 18.50 6.70 6.75
C PHE A 103 20.00 6.61 6.45
N ASP A 104 20.84 7.07 7.36
CA ASP A 104 22.29 7.09 7.21
C ASP A 104 22.96 5.93 7.97
N TYR A 105 23.51 4.97 7.23
CA TYR A 105 24.21 3.80 7.79
C TYR A 105 25.59 4.12 8.38
N THR A 106 26.05 5.36 8.33
CA THR A 106 27.26 5.83 9.02
C THR A 106 26.94 6.44 10.38
N ASN A 107 25.69 6.85 10.63
CA ASN A 107 25.24 7.44 11.89
C ASN A 107 25.08 6.39 12.99
N GLN A 108 26.00 6.41 13.96
CA GLN A 108 26.04 5.41 15.03
C GLN A 108 24.83 5.45 15.96
N ASP A 109 24.18 6.60 16.15
CA ASP A 109 23.03 6.70 17.04
C ASP A 109 21.78 6.12 16.38
N SER A 110 21.56 6.40 15.09
CA SER A 110 20.51 5.74 14.29
C SER A 110 20.69 4.21 14.26
N LEU A 111 21.93 3.73 14.11
CA LEU A 111 22.20 2.29 14.15
C LEU A 111 21.92 1.67 15.54
N LYS A 112 22.19 2.39 16.63
CA LYS A 112 21.90 1.91 18.00
C LYS A 112 20.39 1.82 18.23
N GLU A 113 19.63 2.82 17.81
CA GLU A 113 18.16 2.83 17.92
C GLU A 113 17.54 1.67 17.15
N GLN A 114 17.96 1.48 15.90
CA GLN A 114 17.51 0.36 15.07
C GLN A 114 17.88 -1.01 15.70
N THR A 115 19.10 -1.12 16.26
CA THR A 115 19.52 -2.34 16.98
C THR A 115 18.62 -2.61 18.20
N ALA A 116 18.29 -1.58 18.97
CA ALA A 116 17.40 -1.70 20.13
C ALA A 116 16.00 -2.14 19.71
N MET A 117 15.44 -1.56 18.65
CA MET A 117 14.14 -1.95 18.09
C MET A 117 14.11 -3.44 17.71
N VAL A 118 15.13 -3.91 17.00
CA VAL A 118 15.27 -5.33 16.61
C VAL A 118 15.37 -6.23 17.83
N ARG A 119 16.22 -5.87 18.80
CA ARG A 119 16.40 -6.61 20.05
C ARG A 119 15.08 -6.76 20.81
N ASP A 120 14.33 -5.67 20.93
CA ASP A 120 13.09 -5.65 21.70
C ASP A 120 11.99 -6.50 21.01
N ALA A 121 11.93 -6.46 19.67
CA ALA A 121 11.06 -7.35 18.90
C ALA A 121 11.41 -8.83 19.10
N VAL A 122 12.70 -9.18 19.07
CA VAL A 122 13.19 -10.55 19.27
C VAL A 122 12.87 -11.04 20.67
N MET A 123 13.17 -10.24 21.70
CA MET A 123 12.82 -10.59 23.09
C MET A 123 11.33 -10.86 23.25
N LYS A 124 10.49 -10.09 22.55
CA LYS A 124 9.04 -10.19 22.67
C LYS A 124 8.46 -11.42 21.97
N TYR A 125 8.95 -11.79 20.78
CA TYR A 125 8.28 -12.79 19.93
C TYR A 125 9.05 -14.09 19.68
N LYS A 126 10.33 -14.20 20.09
CA LYS A 126 11.17 -15.41 19.85
C LYS A 126 10.59 -16.74 20.32
N ASN A 127 9.69 -16.71 21.31
CA ASN A 127 9.10 -17.93 21.86
C ASN A 127 7.74 -18.29 21.23
N HIS A 128 7.26 -17.52 20.25
CA HIS A 128 5.95 -17.75 19.67
C HIS A 128 5.96 -18.99 18.74
N PRO A 129 5.10 -20.01 18.94
CA PRO A 129 5.10 -21.23 18.12
C PRO A 129 4.88 -21.04 16.61
N ALA A 130 4.17 -19.97 16.23
CA ALA A 130 3.98 -19.61 14.82
C ALA A 130 5.20 -18.98 14.15
N LEU A 131 6.23 -18.55 14.89
CA LEU A 131 7.41 -17.93 14.31
C LEU A 131 8.16 -18.96 13.43
N LEU A 132 8.49 -18.57 12.19
CA LEU A 132 9.26 -19.40 11.26
C LEU A 132 10.71 -18.92 11.15
N ALA A 133 10.88 -17.62 10.91
CA ALA A 133 12.18 -16.99 10.66
C ALA A 133 12.09 -15.48 10.95
N TRP A 134 13.25 -14.86 11.20
CA TRP A 134 13.40 -13.42 11.36
C TRP A 134 13.85 -12.76 10.05
N GLY A 135 13.02 -11.90 9.46
CA GLY A 135 13.37 -11.15 8.24
C GLY A 135 13.99 -9.79 8.56
N LEU A 136 15.31 -9.69 8.53
CA LEU A 136 16.08 -8.48 8.81
C LEU A 136 16.15 -7.59 7.55
N GLY A 137 15.27 -6.59 7.51
CA GLY A 137 15.18 -5.64 6.41
C GLY A 137 14.49 -6.20 5.15
N ASN A 138 14.17 -5.29 4.24
CA ASN A 138 13.61 -5.57 2.93
C ASN A 138 14.20 -4.62 1.91
N GLU A 139 15.00 -5.13 0.98
CA GLU A 139 15.59 -4.36 -0.13
C GLU A 139 16.44 -3.19 0.37
N MET A 140 17.27 -3.46 1.39
CA MET A 140 18.07 -2.43 2.06
C MET A 140 19.14 -1.83 1.15
N GLU A 141 19.50 -2.54 0.09
CA GLU A 141 20.54 -2.18 -0.84
C GLU A 141 20.15 -1.10 -1.87
N GLY A 142 18.86 -0.74 -1.90
CA GLY A 142 18.32 0.24 -2.83
C GLY A 142 18.48 -0.15 -4.30
N TYR A 143 18.43 0.85 -5.19
CA TYR A 143 18.52 0.67 -6.64
C TYR A 143 19.95 0.63 -7.19
N ALA A 144 20.97 0.75 -6.33
CA ALA A 144 22.37 0.74 -6.73
C ALA A 144 22.89 -0.71 -6.94
N GLU A 145 24.20 -0.86 -7.12
CA GLU A 145 24.90 -2.16 -7.27
C GLU A 145 24.74 -3.10 -6.05
N GLY A 146 24.19 -2.59 -4.96
CA GLY A 146 23.95 -3.31 -3.72
C GLY A 146 25.23 -3.76 -3.00
N ASP A 147 26.28 -2.95 -3.11
CA ASP A 147 27.60 -3.24 -2.56
C ASP A 147 28.02 -2.33 -1.41
N ASN A 148 27.11 -1.51 -0.86
CA ASN A 148 27.39 -0.68 0.30
C ASN A 148 27.69 -1.54 1.53
N PRO A 149 28.96 -1.58 2.01
CA PRO A 149 29.35 -2.47 3.09
C PRO A 149 28.77 -2.05 4.45
N ASN A 150 28.39 -0.78 4.64
CA ASN A 150 27.84 -0.30 5.91
C ASN A 150 26.47 -0.94 6.18
N ILE A 151 25.64 -1.08 5.14
CA ILE A 151 24.34 -1.76 5.22
C ILE A 151 24.54 -3.22 5.62
N TRP A 152 25.38 -3.95 4.87
CA TRP A 152 25.60 -5.38 5.10
C TRP A 152 26.27 -5.68 6.43
N ASN A 153 27.23 -4.86 6.86
CA ASN A 153 27.86 -4.98 8.19
C ASN A 153 26.85 -4.74 9.32
N HIS A 154 25.93 -3.80 9.14
CA HIS A 154 24.88 -3.57 10.12
C HIS A 154 23.89 -4.75 10.17
N ILE A 155 23.43 -5.24 9.02
CA ILE A 155 22.57 -6.43 8.93
C ILE A 155 23.24 -7.65 9.58
N GLN A 156 24.53 -7.86 9.33
CA GLN A 156 25.32 -8.91 9.98
C GLN A 156 25.35 -8.75 11.50
N LYS A 157 25.59 -7.53 12.02
CA LYS A 157 25.55 -7.26 13.46
C LYS A 157 24.19 -7.61 14.08
N LEU A 158 23.11 -7.27 13.40
CA LEU A 158 21.76 -7.63 13.82
C LEU A 158 21.56 -9.16 13.78
N ALA A 159 21.97 -9.83 12.71
CA ALA A 159 21.84 -11.28 12.57
C ALA A 159 22.57 -12.06 13.67
N ALA A 160 23.82 -11.66 13.99
CA ALA A 160 24.59 -12.24 15.09
C ALA A 160 23.89 -12.06 16.45
N MET A 161 23.36 -10.86 16.71
CA MET A 161 22.60 -10.57 17.93
C MET A 161 21.33 -11.44 18.02
N VAL A 162 20.56 -11.55 16.94
CA VAL A 162 19.35 -12.38 16.89
C VAL A 162 19.69 -13.84 17.19
N LYS A 163 20.72 -14.40 16.55
CA LYS A 163 21.14 -15.79 16.79
C LYS A 163 21.53 -16.07 18.23
N GLN A 164 22.20 -15.11 18.89
CA GLN A 164 22.55 -15.25 20.30
C GLN A 164 21.30 -15.27 21.20
N MET A 165 20.29 -14.46 20.87
CA MET A 165 19.07 -14.29 21.67
C MET A 165 18.03 -15.38 21.40
N ASP A 166 17.98 -15.89 20.18
CA ASP A 166 17.04 -16.88 19.67
C ASP A 166 17.77 -17.93 18.80
N PRO A 167 18.30 -19.00 19.41
CA PRO A 167 18.93 -20.10 18.68
C PRO A 167 17.91 -21.05 18.04
N ASN A 168 16.60 -20.76 18.15
CA ASN A 168 15.54 -21.64 17.66
C ASN A 168 15.03 -21.28 16.27
N HIS A 169 15.29 -20.07 15.77
CA HIS A 169 14.79 -19.62 14.47
C HIS A 169 15.91 -19.05 13.60
N PRO A 170 15.92 -19.33 12.28
CA PRO A 170 16.90 -18.79 11.37
C PRO A 170 16.70 -17.29 11.12
N THR A 171 17.77 -16.63 10.73
CA THR A 171 17.76 -15.25 10.23
C THR A 171 17.70 -15.23 8.71
N MET A 172 17.01 -14.23 8.17
CA MET A 172 16.88 -13.98 6.74
C MET A 172 17.11 -12.49 6.48
N THR A 173 17.70 -12.12 5.34
CA THR A 173 17.63 -10.74 4.82
C THR A 173 17.08 -10.79 3.41
N VAL A 174 16.36 -9.75 2.98
CA VAL A 174 15.62 -9.76 1.71
C VAL A 174 16.20 -8.72 0.74
N ILE A 175 16.42 -9.12 -0.50
CA ILE A 175 16.95 -8.30 -1.60
C ILE A 175 15.98 -8.20 -2.77
N ALA A 176 16.07 -7.09 -3.49
CA ALA A 176 15.35 -6.84 -4.74
C ALA A 176 16.12 -7.49 -5.89
N GLU A 177 15.62 -8.62 -6.39
CA GLU A 177 16.31 -9.44 -7.39
C GLU A 177 17.76 -9.80 -6.98
N ILE A 178 18.55 -10.33 -7.90
CA ILE A 178 19.94 -10.77 -7.65
C ILE A 178 20.99 -10.02 -8.49
N GLY A 179 20.63 -8.86 -9.03
CA GLY A 179 21.54 -8.02 -9.83
C GLY A 179 22.70 -7.42 -9.02
N GLY A 180 23.74 -6.96 -9.71
CA GLY A 180 24.91 -6.33 -9.10
C GLY A 180 25.72 -7.30 -8.22
N LYS A 181 26.20 -6.82 -7.07
CA LYS A 181 27.02 -7.61 -6.13
C LYS A 181 26.26 -8.13 -4.91
N ARG A 182 24.92 -8.00 -4.86
CA ARG A 182 24.06 -8.35 -3.70
C ARG A 182 24.40 -9.71 -3.09
N VAL A 183 24.39 -10.77 -3.91
CA VAL A 183 24.66 -12.15 -3.46
C VAL A 183 26.09 -12.30 -2.93
N GLN A 184 27.07 -11.71 -3.62
CA GLN A 184 28.47 -11.73 -3.21
C GLN A 184 28.66 -11.01 -1.86
N SER A 185 28.09 -9.82 -1.71
CA SER A 185 28.17 -9.01 -0.49
C SER A 185 27.60 -9.75 0.71
N ILE A 186 26.42 -10.37 0.58
CA ILE A 186 25.81 -11.14 1.68
C ILE A 186 26.67 -12.36 2.03
N ASN A 187 27.19 -13.09 1.04
CA ASN A 187 28.06 -14.24 1.30
C ASN A 187 29.35 -13.84 2.03
N GLN A 188 29.91 -12.68 1.72
CA GLN A 188 31.17 -12.20 2.31
C GLN A 188 30.97 -11.53 3.68
N LEU A 189 29.95 -10.68 3.80
CA LEU A 189 29.79 -9.75 4.93
C LEU A 189 28.75 -10.22 5.93
N CYS A 190 27.88 -11.17 5.58
CA CYS A 190 26.77 -11.62 6.43
C CYS A 190 26.82 -13.13 6.74
N PRO A 191 27.85 -13.64 7.43
CA PRO A 191 27.95 -15.06 7.79
C PRO A 191 26.77 -15.55 8.65
N ASP A 192 26.19 -14.68 9.49
CA ASP A 192 25.09 -15.05 10.38
C ASP A 192 23.70 -14.94 9.77
N ILE A 193 23.58 -14.54 8.50
CA ILE A 193 22.35 -14.69 7.72
C ILE A 193 22.23 -16.13 7.23
N ASP A 194 21.17 -16.84 7.65
CA ASP A 194 20.95 -18.23 7.27
C ASP A 194 20.27 -18.37 5.90
N ILE A 195 19.39 -17.42 5.56
CA ILE A 195 18.56 -17.45 4.34
C ILE A 195 18.71 -16.13 3.57
N ILE A 196 18.86 -16.20 2.26
CA ILE A 196 18.66 -15.03 1.38
C ILE A 196 17.22 -15.03 0.87
N GLY A 197 16.45 -14.01 1.24
CA GLY A 197 15.15 -13.74 0.65
C GLY A 197 15.31 -12.98 -0.66
N ILE A 198 14.63 -13.42 -1.72
CA ILE A 198 14.70 -12.80 -3.04
C ILE A 198 13.30 -12.38 -3.47
N ASN A 199 13.11 -11.07 -3.66
CA ASN A 199 11.93 -10.53 -4.32
C ASN A 199 12.17 -10.56 -5.83
N THR A 200 11.33 -11.28 -6.59
CA THR A 200 11.54 -11.51 -8.03
C THR A 200 10.22 -11.84 -8.72
N TYR A 201 9.96 -11.19 -9.85
CA TYR A 201 8.67 -11.18 -10.51
C TYR A 201 8.80 -11.81 -11.90
N GLY A 202 8.99 -11.02 -12.96
CA GLY A 202 9.12 -11.51 -14.33
C GLY A 202 10.31 -12.47 -14.53
N GLY A 203 11.39 -12.28 -13.78
CA GLY A 203 12.62 -13.09 -13.84
C GLY A 203 12.61 -14.41 -13.07
N VAL A 204 11.53 -14.73 -12.33
CA VAL A 204 11.51 -15.77 -11.29
C VAL A 204 11.94 -17.16 -11.76
N ALA A 205 11.47 -17.60 -12.94
CA ALA A 205 11.77 -18.95 -13.45
C ALA A 205 13.27 -19.21 -13.68
N SER A 206 14.07 -18.15 -13.86
CA SER A 206 15.51 -18.23 -14.13
C SER A 206 16.38 -18.07 -12.88
N ILE A 207 15.80 -17.70 -11.74
CA ILE A 207 16.52 -17.46 -10.48
C ILE A 207 17.41 -18.65 -10.07
N PRO A 208 16.97 -19.92 -10.15
CA PRO A 208 17.82 -21.03 -9.70
C PRO A 208 19.15 -21.12 -10.44
N ALA A 209 19.17 -20.80 -11.74
CA ALA A 209 20.38 -20.82 -12.55
C ALA A 209 21.23 -19.56 -12.30
N ARG A 210 20.60 -18.38 -12.34
CA ARG A 210 21.28 -17.10 -12.15
C ARG A 210 21.88 -16.95 -10.75
N TYR A 211 21.18 -17.42 -9.70
CA TYR A 211 21.67 -17.37 -8.32
C TYR A 211 22.95 -18.17 -8.14
N ARG A 212 23.02 -19.39 -8.71
CA ARG A 212 24.25 -20.22 -8.71
C ARG A 212 25.37 -19.56 -9.51
N ALA A 213 25.06 -19.01 -10.68
CA ALA A 213 26.04 -18.32 -11.52
C ALA A 213 26.62 -17.07 -10.82
N ALA A 214 25.81 -16.39 -10.00
CA ALA A 214 26.25 -15.28 -9.14
C ALA A 214 27.04 -15.73 -7.90
N GLY A 215 27.36 -17.02 -7.76
CA GLY A 215 28.11 -17.56 -6.62
C GLY A 215 27.26 -17.81 -5.37
N GLY A 216 25.93 -17.89 -5.50
CA GLY A 216 25.01 -18.17 -4.41
C GLY A 216 25.20 -19.59 -3.83
N THR A 217 25.53 -19.67 -2.55
CA THR A 217 25.73 -20.94 -1.83
C THR A 217 24.79 -21.12 -0.63
N LYS A 218 24.35 -20.01 -0.02
CA LYS A 218 23.33 -20.02 1.04
C LYS A 218 21.98 -20.45 0.45
N PRO A 219 21.13 -21.16 1.23
CA PRO A 219 19.76 -21.41 0.80
C PRO A 219 18.99 -20.10 0.67
N TYR A 220 17.97 -20.10 -0.19
CA TYR A 220 17.16 -18.93 -0.47
C TYR A 220 15.66 -19.23 -0.40
N VAL A 221 14.88 -18.18 -0.20
CA VAL A 221 13.42 -18.19 -0.28
C VAL A 221 12.99 -17.14 -1.28
N LEU A 222 12.03 -17.45 -2.15
CA LEU A 222 11.40 -16.42 -2.98
C LEU A 222 10.44 -15.63 -2.09
N THR A 223 10.85 -14.48 -1.59
CA THR A 223 10.12 -13.74 -0.56
C THR A 223 8.97 -12.90 -1.10
N GLU A 224 8.99 -12.63 -2.41
CA GLU A 224 7.89 -12.10 -3.21
C GLU A 224 8.05 -12.68 -4.62
N TYR A 225 6.98 -13.27 -5.16
CA TYR A 225 6.89 -13.63 -6.59
C TYR A 225 5.47 -13.51 -7.10
N GLY A 226 5.34 -13.22 -8.40
CA GLY A 226 4.04 -13.02 -9.03
C GLY A 226 4.18 -12.62 -10.51
N PRO A 227 3.19 -11.91 -11.07
CA PRO A 227 3.32 -11.38 -12.42
C PRO A 227 4.45 -10.36 -12.51
N PRO A 228 4.96 -10.07 -13.72
CA PRO A 228 5.98 -9.05 -13.92
C PRO A 228 5.59 -7.70 -13.33
N GLY A 229 6.54 -7.02 -12.70
CA GLY A 229 6.38 -5.63 -12.31
C GLY A 229 6.33 -4.72 -13.53
N ILE A 230 5.76 -3.53 -13.37
CA ILE A 230 5.64 -2.54 -14.46
C ILE A 230 6.99 -2.17 -15.08
N TRP A 231 8.08 -2.27 -14.30
CA TRP A 231 9.45 -1.97 -14.73
C TRP A 231 10.08 -3.11 -15.55
N GLU A 232 9.47 -4.29 -15.59
CA GLU A 232 9.95 -5.46 -16.34
C GLU A 232 9.26 -5.63 -17.70
N ILE A 233 8.25 -4.80 -17.99
CA ILE A 233 7.48 -4.88 -19.23
C ILE A 233 7.65 -3.63 -20.09
N GLY A 234 7.65 -3.82 -21.39
CA GLY A 234 7.78 -2.73 -22.36
C GLY A 234 6.57 -1.80 -22.37
N LYS A 235 6.82 -0.52 -22.65
CA LYS A 235 5.77 0.47 -22.90
C LYS A 235 5.11 0.23 -24.26
N ASN A 236 3.81 0.51 -24.35
CA ASN A 236 3.03 0.45 -25.59
C ASN A 236 3.27 1.69 -26.47
N SER A 237 2.54 1.81 -27.59
CA SER A 237 2.73 2.86 -28.60
C SER A 237 2.49 4.29 -28.12
N PHE A 238 1.85 4.47 -26.96
CA PHE A 238 1.58 5.75 -26.33
C PHE A 238 2.13 5.86 -24.90
N GLY A 239 3.13 5.04 -24.56
CA GLY A 239 3.98 5.27 -23.40
C GLY A 239 3.49 4.73 -22.05
N THR A 240 2.39 3.98 -22.01
CA THR A 240 1.92 3.25 -20.81
C THR A 240 2.23 1.75 -20.91
N VAL A 241 1.90 0.98 -19.89
CA VAL A 241 2.15 -0.46 -19.79
C VAL A 241 0.86 -1.28 -19.93
N ASN A 242 0.92 -2.40 -20.64
CA ASN A 242 -0.21 -3.32 -20.75
C ASN A 242 -0.23 -4.29 -19.57
N GLU A 243 -1.36 -4.36 -18.87
CA GLU A 243 -1.53 -5.28 -17.76
C GLU A 243 -1.98 -6.66 -18.26
N LEU A 244 -1.43 -7.72 -17.68
CA LEU A 244 -1.87 -9.08 -17.94
C LEU A 244 -3.29 -9.31 -17.37
N THR A 245 -4.09 -10.13 -18.05
CA THR A 245 -5.37 -10.59 -17.47
C THR A 245 -5.12 -11.46 -16.23
N SER A 246 -6.11 -11.60 -15.35
CA SER A 246 -6.01 -12.49 -14.18
C SER A 246 -5.66 -13.94 -14.57
N THR A 247 -6.14 -14.40 -15.72
CA THR A 247 -5.80 -15.72 -16.27
C THR A 247 -4.34 -15.83 -16.69
N GLN A 248 -3.82 -14.82 -17.39
CA GLN A 248 -2.40 -14.77 -17.76
C GLN A 248 -1.49 -14.61 -16.52
N LYS A 249 -1.92 -13.86 -15.51
CA LYS A 249 -1.19 -13.74 -14.23
C LYS A 249 -1.15 -15.07 -13.50
N ALA A 250 -2.24 -15.83 -13.48
CA ALA A 250 -2.29 -17.15 -12.86
C ALA A 250 -1.24 -18.11 -13.47
N ASP A 251 -1.02 -18.04 -14.78
CA ASP A 251 0.04 -18.81 -15.44
C ASP A 251 1.44 -18.40 -14.96
N ARG A 252 1.68 -17.12 -14.65
CA ARG A 252 2.96 -16.65 -14.08
C ARG A 252 3.22 -17.23 -12.69
N TYR A 253 2.22 -17.27 -11.81
CA TYR A 253 2.36 -17.93 -10.51
C TYR A 253 2.63 -19.44 -10.65
N ARG A 254 1.92 -20.11 -11.57
CA ARG A 254 2.14 -21.54 -11.85
C ARG A 254 3.57 -21.80 -12.32
N GLU A 255 4.03 -21.01 -13.29
CA GLU A 255 5.37 -21.11 -13.85
C GLU A 255 6.44 -20.87 -12.77
N ALA A 256 6.28 -19.82 -11.96
CA ALA A 256 7.17 -19.49 -10.85
C ALA A 256 7.29 -20.66 -9.87
N TYR A 257 6.15 -21.18 -9.41
CA TYR A 257 6.14 -22.29 -8.47
C TYR A 257 6.81 -23.53 -9.05
N LEU A 258 6.43 -23.96 -10.26
CA LEU A 258 6.94 -25.20 -10.85
C LEU A 258 8.43 -25.11 -11.16
N LYS A 259 8.90 -23.99 -11.75
CA LYS A 259 10.27 -23.86 -12.24
C LYS A 259 11.27 -23.40 -11.19
N ALA A 260 10.85 -22.58 -10.23
CA ALA A 260 11.78 -21.95 -9.27
C ALA A 260 11.67 -22.48 -7.84
N ILE A 261 10.51 -23.05 -7.47
CA ILE A 261 10.29 -23.63 -6.13
C ILE A 261 10.31 -25.16 -6.20
N LYS A 262 9.37 -25.76 -6.93
CA LYS A 262 9.18 -27.21 -6.95
C LYS A 262 10.37 -27.95 -7.57
N ALA A 263 10.91 -27.44 -8.68
CA ALA A 263 12.11 -28.01 -9.31
C ALA A 263 13.39 -27.90 -8.46
N GLU A 264 13.35 -27.06 -7.42
CA GLU A 264 14.46 -26.78 -6.50
C GLU A 264 14.24 -27.33 -5.09
N GLU A 265 13.17 -28.10 -4.87
CA GLU A 265 12.91 -28.75 -3.59
C GLU A 265 14.06 -29.69 -3.21
N GLY A 266 14.58 -29.54 -1.99
CA GLY A 266 15.75 -30.27 -1.51
C GLY A 266 17.10 -29.79 -2.06
N LYS A 267 17.13 -28.66 -2.78
CA LYS A 267 18.36 -27.98 -3.23
C LYS A 267 18.57 -26.69 -2.43
N LEU A 268 18.71 -25.54 -3.10
CA LEU A 268 18.93 -24.24 -2.44
C LEU A 268 17.62 -23.52 -2.10
N CYS A 269 16.53 -23.77 -2.82
CA CYS A 269 15.25 -23.11 -2.55
C CYS A 269 14.50 -23.79 -1.40
N LEU A 270 14.10 -23.01 -0.39
CA LEU A 270 13.33 -23.49 0.77
C LEU A 270 11.82 -23.24 0.64
N GLY A 271 11.37 -22.69 -0.49
CA GLY A 271 9.98 -22.36 -0.77
C GLY A 271 9.80 -20.90 -1.19
N GLY A 272 8.59 -20.38 -1.00
CA GLY A 272 8.32 -18.98 -1.33
C GLY A 272 7.00 -18.41 -0.84
N TYR A 273 6.88 -17.10 -1.01
CA TYR A 273 5.73 -16.26 -0.70
C TYR A 273 5.21 -15.61 -1.98
N ALA A 274 4.06 -16.09 -2.48
CA ALA A 274 3.34 -15.42 -3.57
C ALA A 274 2.97 -13.99 -3.15
N PHE A 275 3.00 -13.03 -4.08
CA PHE A 275 2.73 -11.63 -3.80
C PHE A 275 1.70 -11.03 -4.77
N THR A 276 0.64 -10.32 -4.32
CA THR A 276 0.23 -10.12 -2.93
C THR A 276 -1.06 -10.85 -2.59
N TRP A 277 -1.08 -11.57 -1.48
CA TRP A 277 -2.27 -12.19 -0.92
C TRP A 277 -3.13 -11.13 -0.25
N GLY A 278 -4.12 -10.66 -0.99
CA GLY A 278 -4.92 -9.51 -0.64
C GLY A 278 -5.04 -8.57 -1.83
N PHE A 279 -5.35 -7.32 -1.52
CA PHE A 279 -5.48 -6.23 -2.47
C PHE A 279 -4.38 -5.19 -2.23
N LYS A 280 -3.83 -4.63 -3.30
CA LYS A 280 -2.90 -3.51 -3.24
C LYS A 280 -3.07 -2.64 -4.47
N GLN A 281 -3.23 -1.34 -4.24
CA GLN A 281 -3.14 -0.34 -5.31
C GLN A 281 -1.65 -0.13 -5.67
N GLU A 282 -1.25 -0.56 -6.87
CA GLU A 282 0.10 -0.40 -7.40
C GLU A 282 0.05 -0.46 -8.93
N ALA A 283 0.29 0.67 -9.60
CA ALA A 283 -0.03 0.98 -10.99
C ALA A 283 -1.54 0.93 -11.32
N THR A 284 -2.19 -0.17 -10.96
CA THR A 284 -3.65 -0.33 -11.01
C THR A 284 -4.15 -1.03 -9.75
N ALA A 285 -5.47 -1.06 -9.57
CA ALA A 285 -6.12 -1.82 -8.50
C ALA A 285 -5.91 -3.34 -8.63
N THR A 286 -5.43 -3.83 -9.78
CA THR A 286 -5.43 -5.26 -10.09
C THR A 286 -4.06 -5.82 -10.38
N TRP A 287 -3.01 -5.01 -10.36
CA TRP A 287 -1.69 -5.40 -10.86
C TRP A 287 -1.14 -6.66 -10.15
N PHE A 288 -1.02 -6.58 -8.83
CA PHE A 288 -0.45 -7.65 -7.99
C PHE A 288 -1.46 -8.35 -7.08
N GLY A 289 -2.65 -7.77 -6.87
CA GLY A 289 -3.65 -8.32 -5.95
C GLY A 289 -4.14 -9.70 -6.36
N MET A 290 -4.00 -10.69 -5.49
CA MET A 290 -4.59 -12.01 -5.66
C MET A 290 -6.07 -12.03 -5.24
N LEU A 291 -6.48 -11.09 -4.39
CA LEU A 291 -7.87 -10.84 -4.00
C LEU A 291 -8.28 -9.43 -4.48
N MET A 292 -9.54 -9.30 -4.87
CA MET A 292 -10.15 -8.00 -5.16
C MET A 292 -10.45 -7.24 -3.84
N PRO A 293 -10.71 -5.92 -3.87
CA PRO A 293 -11.04 -5.14 -2.67
C PRO A 293 -12.19 -5.70 -1.82
N ASP A 294 -13.14 -6.40 -2.46
CA ASP A 294 -14.27 -7.05 -1.80
C ASP A 294 -13.97 -8.48 -1.30
N GLY A 295 -12.71 -8.92 -1.37
CA GLY A 295 -12.25 -10.22 -0.90
C GLY A 295 -12.46 -11.37 -1.89
N THR A 296 -13.11 -11.16 -3.03
CA THR A 296 -13.23 -12.25 -4.02
C THR A 296 -11.86 -12.63 -4.60
N LYS A 297 -11.68 -13.92 -4.84
CA LYS A 297 -10.41 -14.46 -5.33
C LYS A 297 -10.25 -14.28 -6.84
N THR A 298 -9.02 -14.08 -7.29
CA THR A 298 -8.64 -14.18 -8.71
C THR A 298 -8.06 -15.56 -9.01
N GLN A 299 -7.90 -15.91 -10.29
CA GLN A 299 -7.37 -17.23 -10.70
C GLN A 299 -5.96 -17.55 -10.16
N ALA A 300 -5.19 -16.53 -9.73
CA ALA A 300 -3.93 -16.74 -9.02
C ALA A 300 -4.11 -17.59 -7.75
N VAL A 301 -5.20 -17.37 -7.00
CA VAL A 301 -5.53 -18.13 -5.77
C VAL A 301 -5.80 -19.60 -6.09
N ASP A 302 -6.57 -19.88 -7.14
CA ASP A 302 -6.86 -21.26 -7.57
C ASP A 302 -5.60 -22.02 -7.96
N VAL A 303 -4.71 -21.35 -8.68
CA VAL A 303 -3.42 -21.92 -9.06
C VAL A 303 -2.58 -22.21 -7.83
N MET A 304 -2.50 -21.27 -6.89
CA MET A 304 -1.73 -21.51 -5.66
C MET A 304 -2.33 -22.65 -4.83
N ALA A 305 -3.65 -22.76 -4.75
CA ALA A 305 -4.31 -23.91 -4.12
C ALA A 305 -3.91 -25.24 -4.80
N GLN A 306 -3.91 -25.28 -6.14
CA GLN A 306 -3.45 -26.45 -6.89
C GLN A 306 -1.98 -26.77 -6.59
N MET A 307 -1.11 -25.77 -6.55
CA MET A 307 0.32 -25.95 -6.30
C MET A 307 0.61 -26.39 -4.86
N TRP A 308 -0.14 -25.88 -3.90
CA TRP A 308 0.09 -26.12 -2.47
C TRP A 308 -0.55 -27.41 -1.97
N ALA A 309 -1.80 -27.68 -2.37
CA ALA A 309 -2.62 -28.80 -1.92
C ALA A 309 -2.74 -29.93 -2.96
N GLY A 310 -2.25 -29.72 -4.20
CA GLY A 310 -2.34 -30.70 -5.28
C GLY A 310 -3.70 -30.75 -5.99
N LYS A 311 -4.64 -29.86 -5.65
CA LYS A 311 -5.99 -29.80 -6.23
C LYS A 311 -6.51 -28.37 -6.30
N TYR A 312 -7.34 -28.08 -7.29
CA TYR A 312 -8.06 -26.81 -7.38
C TYR A 312 -9.15 -26.71 -6.29
N PRO A 313 -9.57 -25.48 -5.90
CA PRO A 313 -10.75 -25.31 -5.08
C PRO A 313 -12.01 -25.78 -5.84
N PRO A 314 -13.09 -26.18 -5.13
CA PRO A 314 -14.32 -26.62 -5.77
C PRO A 314 -15.02 -25.55 -6.62
N ASN A 315 -14.91 -24.27 -6.22
CA ASN A 315 -15.37 -23.13 -7.00
C ASN A 315 -14.15 -22.46 -7.63
N ARG A 316 -14.00 -22.54 -8.95
CA ARG A 316 -12.86 -21.92 -9.64
C ARG A 316 -13.25 -20.54 -10.17
N CYS A 317 -12.24 -19.72 -10.41
CA CYS A 317 -12.42 -18.41 -10.99
C CYS A 317 -12.79 -18.53 -12.46
N PRO A 318 -13.66 -17.63 -12.97
CA PRO A 318 -13.84 -17.45 -14.40
C PRO A 318 -12.49 -17.19 -15.10
N GLU A 319 -12.44 -17.51 -16.38
CA GLU A 319 -11.25 -17.36 -17.21
C GLU A 319 -11.51 -16.32 -18.32
N ILE A 320 -10.54 -15.44 -18.56
CA ILE A 320 -10.59 -14.49 -19.67
C ILE A 320 -10.00 -15.16 -20.92
N VAL A 321 -10.85 -15.51 -21.89
CA VAL A 321 -10.45 -16.10 -23.17
C VAL A 321 -9.90 -15.04 -24.12
N SER A 322 -10.56 -13.88 -24.18
CA SER A 322 -10.08 -12.74 -24.97
C SER A 322 -10.66 -11.43 -24.46
N TYR A 323 -9.89 -10.36 -24.54
CA TYR A 323 -10.36 -8.99 -24.28
C TYR A 323 -9.72 -8.03 -25.29
N LYS A 324 -10.52 -7.21 -25.97
CA LYS A 324 -10.03 -6.29 -27.02
C LYS A 324 -10.92 -5.06 -27.18
N ILE A 325 -10.36 -3.99 -27.70
CA ILE A 325 -11.10 -2.85 -28.28
C ILE A 325 -11.45 -3.19 -29.73
N GLU A 326 -12.67 -2.86 -30.16
CA GLU A 326 -13.03 -2.86 -31.58
C GLU A 326 -12.51 -1.58 -32.24
N GLY A 327 -11.48 -1.70 -33.07
CA GLY A 327 -10.85 -0.57 -33.77
C GLY A 327 -9.54 -0.13 -33.13
N ALA A 328 -9.28 1.17 -33.13
CA ALA A 328 -8.02 1.75 -32.66
C ALA A 328 -8.00 1.98 -31.15
N ASP A 329 -6.81 1.86 -30.56
CA ASP A 329 -6.51 2.17 -29.15
C ASP A 329 -6.05 3.63 -28.95
N GLN A 330 -6.08 4.43 -30.01
CA GLN A 330 -5.81 5.87 -29.98
C GLN A 330 -6.92 6.64 -30.70
N VAL A 331 -7.84 7.19 -29.93
CA VAL A 331 -9.09 7.83 -30.39
C VAL A 331 -9.09 9.32 -30.07
N ASN A 332 -10.10 10.07 -30.50
CA ASN A 332 -10.27 11.48 -30.15
C ASN A 332 -11.27 11.66 -29.00
N THR A 333 -11.24 12.83 -28.37
CA THR A 333 -12.27 13.28 -27.43
C THR A 333 -13.66 13.16 -28.05
N GLY A 334 -14.62 12.64 -27.28
CA GLY A 334 -16.01 12.46 -27.74
C GLY A 334 -16.27 11.26 -28.66
N ASP A 335 -15.23 10.56 -29.17
CA ASP A 335 -15.40 9.34 -29.96
C ASP A 335 -16.10 8.24 -29.16
N GLN A 336 -16.80 7.34 -29.87
CA GLN A 336 -17.34 6.13 -29.28
C GLN A 336 -16.38 4.97 -29.43
N VAL A 337 -16.18 4.22 -28.35
CA VAL A 337 -15.30 3.05 -28.28
C VAL A 337 -16.08 1.86 -27.80
N ILE A 338 -15.88 0.70 -28.45
CA ILE A 338 -16.45 -0.57 -28.01
C ILE A 338 -15.31 -1.47 -27.53
N ALA A 339 -15.45 -2.03 -26.34
CA ALA A 339 -14.57 -3.10 -25.86
C ALA A 339 -15.39 -4.39 -25.67
N VAL A 340 -14.84 -5.52 -26.10
CA VAL A 340 -15.50 -6.83 -26.08
C VAL A 340 -14.67 -7.83 -25.30
N ILE A 341 -15.34 -8.62 -24.47
CA ILE A 341 -14.75 -9.67 -23.65
C ILE A 341 -15.41 -11.02 -23.94
N LYS A 342 -14.59 -12.08 -23.93
CA LYS A 342 -15.04 -13.46 -23.94
C LYS A 342 -14.51 -14.15 -22.71
N THR A 343 -15.41 -14.77 -21.95
CA THR A 343 -15.09 -15.51 -20.73
C THR A 343 -15.63 -16.93 -20.78
N THR A 344 -15.06 -17.77 -19.94
CA THR A 344 -15.58 -19.10 -19.62
C THR A 344 -15.53 -19.31 -18.13
N ASP A 345 -16.39 -20.17 -17.59
CA ASP A 345 -16.36 -20.57 -16.20
C ASP A 345 -16.15 -22.09 -16.12
N PRO A 346 -15.17 -22.60 -15.33
CA PRO A 346 -14.89 -24.03 -15.29
C PRO A 346 -16.07 -24.89 -14.81
N GLU A 347 -16.94 -24.33 -13.96
CA GLU A 347 -18.14 -24.97 -13.44
C GLU A 347 -19.39 -24.65 -14.29
N ASN A 348 -19.24 -23.85 -15.35
CA ASN A 348 -20.32 -23.28 -16.19
C ASN A 348 -21.32 -22.42 -15.40
N ASP A 349 -20.83 -21.71 -14.38
CA ASP A 349 -21.63 -20.73 -13.66
C ASP A 349 -21.97 -19.51 -14.52
N SER A 350 -23.11 -18.88 -14.22
CA SER A 350 -23.50 -17.64 -14.89
C SER A 350 -22.69 -16.47 -14.32
N CYS A 351 -21.85 -15.85 -15.15
CA CYS A 351 -21.07 -14.69 -14.74
C CYS A 351 -21.74 -13.36 -15.10
N THR A 352 -21.48 -12.33 -14.28
CA THR A 352 -21.76 -10.93 -14.61
C THR A 352 -20.46 -10.19 -14.91
N VAL A 353 -20.52 -9.15 -15.75
CA VAL A 353 -19.37 -8.28 -16.01
C VAL A 353 -19.67 -6.87 -15.54
N GLU A 354 -18.85 -6.42 -14.59
CA GLU A 354 -18.77 -5.03 -14.14
C GLU A 354 -17.72 -4.31 -14.99
N TRP A 355 -18.13 -3.22 -15.62
CA TRP A 355 -17.26 -2.38 -16.44
C TRP A 355 -16.89 -1.13 -15.69
N GLN A 356 -15.60 -0.80 -15.64
CA GLN A 356 -15.13 0.44 -15.05
C GLN A 356 -14.23 1.19 -16.04
N PHE A 357 -14.29 2.51 -16.04
CA PHE A 357 -13.47 3.36 -16.88
C PHE A 357 -12.72 4.36 -16.02
N HIS A 358 -11.39 4.31 -16.07
CA HIS A 358 -10.50 5.06 -15.18
C HIS A 358 -9.53 5.91 -15.98
N GLU A 359 -9.08 7.03 -15.42
CA GLU A 359 -7.82 7.62 -15.89
C GLU A 359 -6.63 6.69 -15.56
N GLU A 360 -5.56 6.81 -16.35
CA GLU A 360 -4.28 6.19 -16.07
C GLU A 360 -3.61 6.83 -14.85
N ALA A 361 -2.82 6.06 -14.11
CA ALA A 361 -2.04 6.59 -13.00
C ALA A 361 -1.05 7.66 -13.49
N LYS A 362 -1.11 8.86 -12.88
CA LYS A 362 -0.25 10.01 -13.24
C LYS A 362 1.23 9.76 -12.92
N LYS A 363 1.49 8.92 -11.93
CA LYS A 363 2.82 8.45 -11.55
C LYS A 363 2.75 6.96 -11.34
N LEU A 364 3.64 6.25 -12.02
CA LEU A 364 3.87 4.84 -11.82
C LEU A 364 5.09 4.72 -10.90
N ASN A 365 4.88 4.43 -9.62
CA ASN A 365 5.98 4.33 -8.67
C ASN A 365 6.66 2.96 -8.78
N THR A 366 7.86 2.85 -8.22
CA THR A 366 8.63 1.60 -8.13
C THR A 366 9.05 1.39 -6.68
N GLY A 367 9.25 0.14 -6.26
CA GLY A 367 9.65 -0.19 -4.89
C GLY A 367 8.50 -0.35 -3.89
N GLY A 368 7.28 -0.56 -4.39
CA GLY A 368 6.13 -0.99 -3.59
C GLY A 368 5.50 0.07 -2.67
N ASP A 369 5.81 1.35 -2.88
CA ASP A 369 5.24 2.47 -2.13
C ASP A 369 3.72 2.58 -2.36
N ALA A 370 2.99 3.16 -1.39
CA ALA A 370 1.54 3.28 -1.49
C ALA A 370 1.14 4.25 -2.63
N GLU A 371 0.13 3.86 -3.39
CA GLU A 371 -0.44 4.66 -4.47
C GLU A 371 -1.93 4.93 -4.24
N GLU A 372 -2.41 6.08 -4.72
CA GLU A 372 -3.83 6.42 -4.67
C GLU A 372 -4.58 5.76 -5.84
N ALA A 373 -5.86 5.45 -5.61
CA ALA A 373 -6.73 4.96 -6.67
C ALA A 373 -6.99 6.06 -7.72
N THR A 374 -7.06 5.67 -8.98
CA THR A 374 -7.30 6.61 -10.08
C THR A 374 -8.77 7.00 -10.20
N LYS A 375 -9.03 8.21 -10.71
CA LYS A 375 -10.38 8.72 -10.91
C LYS A 375 -11.18 7.85 -11.90
N GLN A 376 -12.43 7.56 -11.53
CA GLN A 376 -13.39 6.86 -12.39
C GLN A 376 -14.28 7.83 -13.18
N TYR A 377 -14.74 7.37 -14.33
CA TYR A 377 -15.60 8.08 -15.28
C TYR A 377 -16.81 7.20 -15.64
N PRO A 378 -17.70 6.88 -14.68
CA PRO A 378 -18.86 6.01 -14.92
C PRO A 378 -19.81 6.59 -15.98
N GLU A 379 -19.87 7.91 -16.12
CA GLU A 379 -20.66 8.62 -17.12
C GLU A 379 -20.19 8.40 -18.57
N ALA A 380 -18.96 7.92 -18.75
CA ALA A 380 -18.45 7.55 -20.07
C ALA A 380 -19.13 6.27 -20.61
N ILE A 381 -19.65 5.41 -19.73
CA ILE A 381 -20.30 4.16 -20.14
C ILE A 381 -21.72 4.46 -20.63
N ILE A 382 -21.95 4.31 -21.94
CA ILE A 382 -23.27 4.60 -22.55
C ILE A 382 -24.15 3.35 -22.68
N ALA A 383 -23.55 2.17 -22.80
CA ALA A 383 -24.23 0.88 -22.83
C ALA A 383 -23.27 -0.24 -22.44
N SER A 384 -23.75 -1.26 -21.75
CA SER A 384 -22.93 -2.42 -21.37
C SER A 384 -23.77 -3.68 -21.18
N ASN A 385 -23.12 -4.84 -21.31
CA ASN A 385 -23.65 -6.15 -20.96
C ASN A 385 -22.48 -7.10 -20.61
N ASN A 386 -22.74 -8.40 -20.44
CA ASN A 386 -21.72 -9.38 -20.05
C ASN A 386 -20.66 -9.71 -21.14
N GLN A 387 -20.77 -9.13 -22.34
CA GLN A 387 -19.90 -9.43 -23.48
C GLN A 387 -19.21 -8.17 -24.02
N GLN A 388 -19.78 -6.99 -23.79
CA GLN A 388 -19.22 -5.74 -24.30
C GLN A 388 -19.62 -4.51 -23.48
N VAL A 389 -18.83 -3.45 -23.65
CA VAL A 389 -19.15 -2.08 -23.22
C VAL A 389 -18.96 -1.12 -24.37
N THR A 390 -19.88 -0.16 -24.49
CA THR A 390 -19.75 1.01 -25.35
C THR A 390 -19.50 2.22 -24.48
N LEU A 391 -18.44 2.97 -24.78
CA LEU A 391 -18.00 4.17 -24.07
C LEU A 391 -18.05 5.38 -24.99
N LYS A 392 -18.37 6.55 -24.44
CA LYS A 392 -18.11 7.84 -25.07
C LYS A 392 -16.90 8.47 -24.38
N MET A 393 -15.85 8.75 -25.16
CA MET A 393 -14.59 9.27 -24.61
C MET A 393 -14.79 10.65 -23.99
N PRO A 394 -14.18 10.91 -22.81
CA PRO A 394 -14.22 12.23 -22.19
C PRO A 394 -13.69 13.32 -23.12
N ASN A 395 -14.10 14.56 -22.88
CA ASN A 395 -13.56 15.73 -23.56
C ASN A 395 -12.19 16.18 -23.00
N ILE A 396 -11.54 15.30 -22.26
CA ILE A 396 -10.26 15.53 -21.59
C ILE A 396 -9.26 14.58 -22.25
N PRO A 397 -8.23 15.09 -22.94
CA PRO A 397 -7.16 14.27 -23.47
C PRO A 397 -6.38 13.58 -22.36
N GLY A 398 -5.95 12.35 -22.59
CA GLY A 398 -5.23 11.57 -21.60
C GLY A 398 -5.20 10.09 -21.93
N ILE A 399 -4.49 9.33 -21.08
CA ILE A 399 -4.52 7.88 -21.12
C ILE A 399 -5.58 7.44 -20.10
N TYR A 400 -6.41 6.49 -20.52
CA TYR A 400 -7.45 5.89 -19.71
C TYR A 400 -7.33 4.37 -19.75
N ARG A 401 -8.02 3.66 -18.84
CA ARG A 401 -8.13 2.21 -18.83
C ARG A 401 -9.58 1.77 -18.75
N ILE A 402 -9.93 0.82 -19.60
CA ILE A 402 -11.22 0.12 -19.56
C ILE A 402 -10.99 -1.19 -18.82
N PHE A 403 -11.64 -1.35 -17.67
CA PHE A 403 -11.62 -2.57 -16.87
C PHE A 403 -12.87 -3.39 -17.13
N ALA A 404 -12.69 -4.71 -17.18
CA ALA A 404 -13.75 -5.70 -17.18
C ALA A 404 -13.53 -6.64 -15.99
N ILE A 405 -14.42 -6.56 -15.00
CA ILE A 405 -14.39 -7.37 -13.78
C ILE A 405 -15.53 -8.38 -13.86
N VAL A 406 -15.17 -9.64 -14.04
CA VAL A 406 -16.10 -10.76 -14.20
C VAL A 406 -16.34 -11.39 -12.84
N ARG A 407 -17.59 -11.61 -12.45
CA ARG A 407 -17.99 -12.20 -11.15
C ARG A 407 -18.82 -13.46 -11.37
N ASP A 408 -18.51 -14.52 -10.63
CA ASP A 408 -19.28 -15.78 -10.63
C ASP A 408 -20.48 -15.75 -9.66
N GLY A 409 -20.55 -14.75 -8.77
CA GLY A 409 -21.55 -14.68 -7.69
C GLY A 409 -21.30 -15.67 -6.53
N LYS A 410 -20.17 -16.38 -6.54
CA LYS A 410 -19.77 -17.41 -5.56
C LYS A 410 -18.40 -17.14 -4.94
N GLY A 411 -17.92 -15.89 -5.03
CA GLY A 411 -16.69 -15.43 -4.38
C GLY A 411 -15.46 -15.47 -5.27
N SER A 412 -15.60 -15.71 -6.58
CA SER A 412 -14.50 -15.63 -7.54
C SER A 412 -14.67 -14.50 -8.55
N SER A 413 -13.53 -14.05 -9.05
CA SER A 413 -13.46 -13.02 -10.07
C SER A 413 -12.39 -13.31 -11.13
N ALA A 414 -12.59 -12.72 -12.29
CA ALA A 414 -11.57 -12.56 -13.31
C ALA A 414 -11.50 -11.11 -13.72
N VAL A 415 -10.32 -10.60 -14.04
CA VAL A 415 -10.15 -9.20 -14.44
C VAL A 415 -9.23 -9.07 -15.64
N ALA A 416 -9.63 -8.18 -16.54
CA ALA A 416 -8.81 -7.69 -17.63
C ALA A 416 -8.96 -6.17 -17.75
N ASN A 417 -7.92 -5.48 -18.21
CA ASN A 417 -8.04 -4.09 -18.61
C ASN A 417 -7.22 -3.80 -19.86
N ILE A 418 -7.62 -2.74 -20.59
CA ILE A 418 -6.92 -2.26 -21.78
C ILE A 418 -6.75 -0.75 -21.65
N PRO A 419 -5.52 -0.22 -21.80
CA PRO A 419 -5.31 1.21 -21.87
C PRO A 419 -5.73 1.76 -23.23
N ILE A 420 -6.20 3.01 -23.26
CA ILE A 420 -6.58 3.74 -24.46
C ILE A 420 -6.07 5.18 -24.37
N LEU A 421 -5.55 5.72 -25.48
CA LEU A 421 -5.17 7.13 -25.59
C LEU A 421 -6.34 7.93 -26.18
N VAL A 422 -6.80 8.93 -25.44
CA VAL A 422 -7.75 9.94 -25.92
C VAL A 422 -6.97 11.19 -26.32
N LYS A 423 -6.99 11.50 -27.61
CA LYS A 423 -6.33 12.65 -28.25
C LYS A 423 -7.30 13.82 -28.40
N GLY A 424 -6.75 15.02 -28.49
CA GLY A 424 -7.51 16.24 -28.74
C GLY A 424 -6.89 17.42 -28.00
N GLU A 425 -7.40 18.61 -28.26
CA GLU A 425 -7.18 19.74 -27.35
C GLU A 425 -8.05 19.51 -26.11
N PRO A 426 -7.59 19.89 -24.90
CA PRO A 426 -8.47 20.00 -23.76
C PRO A 426 -9.59 20.97 -24.14
N VAL A 427 -10.75 20.42 -24.48
CA VAL A 427 -11.95 21.22 -24.49
C VAL A 427 -12.23 21.39 -23.03
N ALA A 428 -11.74 22.50 -22.45
CA ALA A 428 -12.22 23.00 -21.18
C ALA A 428 -13.73 22.89 -21.29
N THR A 429 -14.31 21.91 -20.59
CA THR A 429 -15.75 21.78 -20.50
C THR A 429 -16.21 23.15 -20.09
N SER A 430 -16.92 23.84 -20.99
CA SER A 430 -17.29 25.25 -20.90
C SER A 430 -18.37 25.49 -19.83
N VAL A 431 -18.24 24.77 -18.74
CA VAL A 431 -18.81 25.05 -17.45
C VAL A 431 -17.67 24.77 -16.48
N ALA A 432 -16.75 25.74 -16.33
CA ALA A 432 -16.28 26.01 -14.98
C ALA A 432 -17.57 26.14 -14.17
N ALA A 433 -17.82 25.21 -13.25
CA ALA A 433 -18.87 25.42 -12.28
C ALA A 433 -18.46 26.72 -11.59
N THR A 434 -19.17 27.81 -11.92
CA THR A 434 -19.02 29.06 -11.20
C THR A 434 -19.26 28.76 -9.73
N GLY A 435 -18.53 29.42 -8.84
CA GLY A 435 -18.75 29.22 -7.42
C GLY A 435 -20.22 29.41 -7.08
N LYS A 436 -20.69 28.84 -5.97
CA LYS A 436 -22.08 29.03 -5.55
C LYS A 436 -22.33 30.54 -5.32
N PRO A 437 -23.32 31.18 -5.98
CA PRO A 437 -23.59 32.59 -5.76
C PRO A 437 -23.92 32.89 -4.29
N SER A 438 -23.28 33.90 -3.71
CA SER A 438 -23.48 34.30 -2.31
C SER A 438 -23.89 35.77 -2.19
N PRO A 439 -24.91 36.11 -1.39
CA PRO A 439 -25.22 37.50 -1.10
C PRO A 439 -24.08 38.13 -0.28
N LEU A 440 -23.70 39.36 -0.65
CA LEU A 440 -22.65 40.11 0.04
C LEU A 440 -23.26 41.05 1.10
N PRO A 441 -22.64 41.20 2.29
CA PRO A 441 -21.39 40.57 2.70
C PRO A 441 -21.56 39.09 3.05
N VAL A 442 -20.57 38.28 2.65
CA VAL A 442 -20.42 36.89 3.10
C VAL A 442 -19.44 36.86 4.28
N TRP A 443 -19.78 36.13 5.32
CA TRP A 443 -18.91 35.96 6.49
C TRP A 443 -18.04 34.72 6.31
N VAL A 444 -16.72 34.90 6.40
CA VAL A 444 -15.77 33.76 6.43
C VAL A 444 -15.89 33.03 7.76
N HIS A 445 -15.97 33.78 8.86
CA HIS A 445 -16.15 33.29 10.22
C HIS A 445 -16.83 34.36 11.09
N THR A 446 -17.73 33.95 11.99
CA THR A 446 -18.30 34.77 13.07
C THR A 446 -18.76 33.86 14.21
N ASP A 447 -18.79 34.38 15.45
CA ASP A 447 -19.35 33.64 16.59
C ASP A 447 -20.83 33.27 16.33
N GLY A 448 -21.19 32.03 16.69
CA GLY A 448 -22.55 31.49 16.55
C GLY A 448 -22.97 31.09 15.13
N MET A 449 -22.04 30.92 14.17
CA MET A 449 -22.40 30.46 12.83
C MET A 449 -22.74 28.95 12.82
N ASP A 450 -23.98 28.60 12.47
CA ASP A 450 -24.44 27.19 12.43
C ASP A 450 -23.75 26.35 11.35
N LYS A 451 -23.35 26.97 10.24
CA LYS A 451 -22.59 26.35 9.14
C LYS A 451 -21.67 27.37 8.49
N GLU A 452 -20.36 27.11 8.55
CA GLU A 452 -19.37 27.96 7.91
C GLU A 452 -19.25 27.69 6.40
N PRO A 453 -19.17 28.73 5.55
CA PRO A 453 -18.98 28.58 4.11
C PRO A 453 -17.57 28.10 3.74
N TRP A 454 -16.60 28.28 4.64
CA TRP A 454 -15.24 27.74 4.55
C TRP A 454 -14.82 27.12 5.88
N TYR A 455 -13.87 26.19 5.85
CA TYR A 455 -13.35 25.49 7.02
C TYR A 455 -11.83 25.65 7.12
N ALA A 456 -11.31 25.95 8.31
CA ALA A 456 -9.87 26.04 8.61
C ALA A 456 -9.18 24.66 8.51
N SER A 457 -8.92 24.22 7.29
CA SER A 457 -8.51 22.84 6.98
C SER A 457 -7.27 22.74 6.10
N GLY A 458 -6.84 23.84 5.47
CA GLY A 458 -5.66 23.85 4.62
C GLY A 458 -4.42 24.31 5.39
N TRP A 459 -3.72 23.40 6.04
CA TRP A 459 -2.52 23.71 6.82
C TRP A 459 -1.28 23.79 5.93
N MET A 460 -0.50 24.87 6.02
CA MET A 460 0.67 25.12 5.17
C MET A 460 1.89 25.60 5.97
N GLY A 461 3.10 25.29 5.47
CA GLY A 461 4.35 25.69 6.11
C GLY A 461 4.71 24.81 7.31
N ASP A 462 5.29 25.39 8.36
CA ASP A 462 5.66 24.69 9.59
C ASP A 462 4.44 24.52 10.53
N THR A 463 3.52 23.67 10.09
CA THR A 463 2.21 23.45 10.73
C THR A 463 2.32 22.83 12.12
N GLY A 464 3.39 22.07 12.39
CA GLY A 464 3.66 21.48 13.72
C GLY A 464 3.89 22.52 14.82
N ASN A 465 4.23 23.76 14.43
CA ASN A 465 4.40 24.90 15.34
C ASN A 465 3.18 25.81 15.43
N ILE A 466 2.08 25.51 14.73
CA ILE A 466 0.82 26.27 14.85
C ILE A 466 -0.10 25.56 15.86
N LYS A 467 -0.62 26.33 16.81
CA LYS A 467 -1.74 25.93 17.68
C LYS A 467 -2.89 26.88 17.44
N MET A 468 -4.04 26.33 17.07
CA MET A 468 -5.24 27.12 16.76
C MET A 468 -6.39 26.68 17.65
N ASN A 469 -7.09 27.66 18.21
CA ASN A 469 -8.33 27.48 18.95
C ASN A 469 -9.40 28.39 18.35
N GLU A 470 -10.27 27.81 17.53
CA GLU A 470 -11.35 28.54 16.82
C GLU A 470 -12.47 29.01 17.75
N LYS A 471 -12.50 28.53 19.00
CA LYS A 471 -13.54 28.81 20.00
C LYS A 471 -12.96 29.45 21.26
N SER A 472 -11.92 30.25 21.10
CA SER A 472 -11.27 30.91 22.23
C SER A 472 -12.20 31.95 22.84
N THR A 473 -12.39 31.90 24.15
CA THR A 473 -13.13 32.91 24.90
C THR A 473 -12.21 34.05 25.38
N THR A 474 -10.96 34.08 24.90
CA THR A 474 -9.93 35.00 25.37
C THR A 474 -10.03 36.36 24.68
N ASN A 475 -10.73 37.29 25.34
CA ASN A 475 -10.89 38.67 24.91
C ASN A 475 -11.38 38.79 23.44
N PRO A 476 -12.58 38.26 23.11
CA PRO A 476 -13.17 38.36 21.79
C PRO A 476 -13.57 39.81 21.45
N TYR A 477 -13.42 40.20 20.18
CA TYR A 477 -13.87 41.52 19.70
C TYR A 477 -15.39 41.67 19.76
N HIS A 478 -16.11 40.61 19.37
CA HIS A 478 -17.56 40.57 19.28
C HIS A 478 -18.05 39.16 19.63
N GLY A 479 -19.20 39.06 20.30
CA GLY A 479 -19.72 37.79 20.79
C GLY A 479 -18.98 37.25 22.01
N THR A 480 -19.01 35.93 22.16
CA THR A 480 -18.42 35.15 23.25
C THR A 480 -17.13 34.44 22.87
N GLN A 481 -16.83 34.30 21.58
CA GLN A 481 -15.70 33.54 21.06
C GLN A 481 -14.93 34.29 19.95
N CYS A 482 -13.65 33.98 19.80
CA CYS A 482 -12.79 34.39 18.71
C CYS A 482 -11.81 33.26 18.33
N ILE A 483 -11.18 33.40 17.16
CA ILE A 483 -10.08 32.53 16.74
C ILE A 483 -8.79 33.01 17.41
N GLU A 484 -8.13 32.10 18.12
CA GLU A 484 -6.79 32.30 18.68
C GLU A 484 -5.79 31.43 17.92
N VAL A 485 -4.71 32.04 17.41
CA VAL A 485 -3.63 31.35 16.68
C VAL A 485 -2.31 31.66 17.36
N LYS A 486 -1.53 30.62 17.65
CA LYS A 486 -0.19 30.71 18.23
C LYS A 486 0.81 29.99 17.34
N TYR A 487 1.89 30.67 16.98
CA TYR A 487 3.06 30.08 16.32
C TYR A 487 4.22 29.97 17.31
N THR A 488 4.79 28.78 17.50
CA THR A 488 5.75 28.50 18.58
C THR A 488 7.21 28.45 18.15
N ALA A 489 7.50 28.44 16.85
CA ALA A 489 8.88 28.47 16.38
C ALA A 489 9.48 29.88 16.47
N ALA A 490 10.78 29.95 16.70
CA ALA A 490 11.51 31.22 16.74
C ALA A 490 11.67 31.87 15.35
N ASN A 491 11.54 31.10 14.28
CA ASN A 491 11.66 31.53 12.89
C ASN A 491 10.78 30.68 11.96
N GLY A 492 10.73 31.04 10.68
CA GLY A 492 9.91 30.35 9.66
C GLY A 492 8.51 30.95 9.52
N TRP A 493 7.63 30.19 8.86
CA TRP A 493 6.23 30.57 8.66
C TRP A 493 5.35 29.32 8.74
N GLY A 494 4.14 29.52 9.23
CA GLY A 494 3.05 28.56 9.17
C GLY A 494 1.75 29.30 8.88
N GLY A 495 0.83 28.65 8.16
CA GLY A 495 -0.46 29.23 7.80
C GLY A 495 -1.59 28.22 7.80
N VAL A 496 -2.81 28.74 7.87
CA VAL A 496 -4.06 27.96 7.75
C VAL A 496 -4.93 28.62 6.69
N VAL A 497 -5.45 27.82 5.77
CA VAL A 497 -6.34 28.22 4.68
C VAL A 497 -7.75 27.76 5.00
N TRP A 498 -8.70 28.68 4.85
CA TRP A 498 -10.12 28.42 4.92
C TRP A 498 -10.59 27.89 3.57
N GLN A 499 -10.90 26.59 3.49
CA GLN A 499 -11.23 25.89 2.24
C GLN A 499 -12.72 25.57 2.15
N SER A 500 -13.24 25.47 0.92
CA SER A 500 -14.63 25.11 0.65
C SER A 500 -14.73 24.14 -0.52
N PRO A 501 -15.00 22.84 -0.29
CA PRO A 501 -15.20 22.19 1.01
C PRO A 501 -13.91 22.02 1.83
N ALA A 502 -14.02 21.49 3.05
CA ALA A 502 -12.86 21.24 3.90
C ALA A 502 -11.85 20.29 3.24
N ASN A 503 -10.55 20.58 3.36
CA ASN A 503 -9.43 19.85 2.76
C ASN A 503 -9.38 19.88 1.22
N ASP A 504 -10.08 20.80 0.56
CA ASP A 504 -10.08 20.87 -0.91
C ASP A 504 -8.93 21.72 -1.48
N TRP A 505 -8.06 21.06 -2.24
CA TRP A 505 -6.94 21.67 -2.96
C TRP A 505 -7.19 21.78 -4.48
N GLY A 506 -8.46 21.92 -4.87
CA GLY A 506 -8.91 22.21 -6.24
C GLY A 506 -9.34 21.00 -7.05
N ASP A 507 -9.55 19.86 -6.37
CA ASP A 507 -9.90 18.59 -6.99
C ASP A 507 -11.40 18.28 -6.85
N GLN A 508 -12.12 19.00 -5.99
CA GLN A 508 -13.56 18.86 -5.77
C GLN A 508 -14.36 20.06 -6.26
N PRO A 509 -15.61 19.87 -6.70
CA PRO A 509 -16.50 21.00 -6.96
C PRO A 509 -16.79 21.73 -5.63
N GLY A 510 -16.40 22.99 -5.56
CA GLY A 510 -16.48 23.83 -4.37
C GLY A 510 -16.42 25.32 -4.71
N GLY A 511 -16.22 26.16 -3.70
CA GLY A 511 -16.07 27.61 -3.90
C GLY A 511 -17.37 28.40 -4.02
N TRP A 512 -17.21 29.72 -3.94
CA TRP A 512 -18.31 30.69 -3.90
C TRP A 512 -18.09 31.78 -4.94
N ASP A 513 -19.15 32.14 -5.65
CA ASP A 513 -19.15 33.31 -6.52
C ASP A 513 -19.44 34.54 -5.63
N LEU A 514 -18.38 35.33 -5.44
CA LEU A 514 -18.32 36.55 -4.65
C LEU A 514 -18.26 37.79 -5.56
N THR A 515 -18.73 37.67 -6.81
CA THR A 515 -18.81 38.78 -7.76
C THR A 515 -19.50 40.00 -7.11
N GLY A 516 -18.83 41.14 -7.18
CA GLY A 516 -19.28 42.39 -6.56
C GLY A 516 -18.65 42.70 -5.20
N ALA A 517 -17.88 41.77 -4.62
CA ALA A 517 -17.13 42.06 -3.41
C ALA A 517 -16.01 43.04 -3.71
N THR A 518 -15.96 44.14 -2.95
CA THR A 518 -14.95 45.20 -3.13
C THR A 518 -13.93 45.24 -2.00
N LYS A 519 -14.17 44.48 -0.92
CA LYS A 519 -13.33 44.50 0.28
C LYS A 519 -13.46 43.20 1.06
N LEU A 520 -12.32 42.63 1.46
CA LEU A 520 -12.23 41.64 2.54
C LEU A 520 -11.82 42.39 3.81
N SER A 521 -12.59 42.28 4.88
CA SER A 521 -12.29 42.93 6.16
C SER A 521 -12.31 41.94 7.32
N PHE A 522 -11.48 42.20 8.32
CA PHE A 522 -11.39 41.39 9.53
C PHE A 522 -10.93 42.25 10.71
N TYR A 523 -11.27 41.84 11.92
CA TYR A 523 -10.72 42.41 13.15
C TYR A 523 -9.62 41.48 13.66
N ALA A 524 -8.48 42.05 14.06
CA ALA A 524 -7.37 41.31 14.63
C ALA A 524 -6.68 42.12 15.73
N ARG A 525 -6.05 41.41 16.67
CA ARG A 525 -5.10 41.95 17.65
C ARG A 525 -3.97 40.95 17.86
N GLY A 526 -2.81 41.48 18.23
CA GLY A 526 -1.69 40.73 18.77
C GLY A 526 -1.80 40.60 20.29
N GLN A 527 -1.08 39.64 20.85
CA GLN A 527 -0.84 39.57 22.28
C GLN A 527 0.14 40.68 22.72
N ASP A 528 1.21 40.88 21.94
CA ASP A 528 2.29 41.83 22.25
C ASP A 528 2.15 43.15 21.48
N GLY A 529 1.36 43.17 20.40
CA GLY A 529 1.04 44.37 19.61
C GLY A 529 2.12 44.77 18.60
N ASN A 530 2.91 43.80 18.14
CA ASN A 530 3.91 43.96 17.09
C ASN A 530 4.02 42.75 16.15
N GLU A 531 3.13 41.76 16.32
CA GLU A 531 3.10 40.55 15.54
C GLU A 531 2.81 40.86 14.08
N LYS A 532 3.57 40.24 13.18
CA LYS A 532 3.39 40.38 11.74
C LYS A 532 2.64 39.17 11.21
N ILE A 533 1.54 39.42 10.53
CA ILE A 533 0.74 38.39 9.87
C ILE A 533 0.61 38.69 8.38
N LYS A 534 0.34 37.65 7.60
CA LYS A 534 -0.05 37.76 6.19
C LYS A 534 -1.43 37.16 6.02
N ILE A 535 -2.34 37.91 5.40
CA ILE A 535 -3.69 37.43 5.05
C ILE A 535 -3.84 37.54 3.54
N GLY A 536 -4.47 36.55 2.92
CA GLY A 536 -4.72 36.53 1.49
C GLY A 536 -5.94 35.71 1.11
N PHE A 537 -6.25 35.73 -0.19
CA PHE A 537 -7.30 34.96 -0.85
C PHE A 537 -6.78 34.45 -2.20
N GLY A 538 -7.39 33.40 -2.75
CA GLY A 538 -7.04 32.85 -4.05
C GLY A 538 -5.76 32.01 -4.02
N VAL A 539 -5.82 30.84 -3.39
CA VAL A 539 -4.66 29.95 -3.22
C VAL A 539 -4.50 29.01 -4.42
N LEU A 540 -5.60 28.61 -5.05
CA LEU A 540 -5.61 27.59 -6.11
C LEU A 540 -5.37 28.21 -7.49
N GLY A 541 -4.38 27.68 -8.21
CA GLY A 541 -4.03 28.11 -9.56
C GLY A 541 -4.84 27.41 -10.66
N SER A 542 -4.81 27.96 -11.87
CA SER A 542 -5.54 27.44 -13.05
C SER A 542 -5.04 26.07 -13.55
N ASP A 543 -4.01 25.51 -12.91
CA ASP A 543 -3.58 24.12 -13.07
C ASP A 543 -4.53 23.13 -12.37
N LYS A 544 -5.45 23.63 -11.53
CA LYS A 544 -6.46 22.83 -10.85
C LYS A 544 -7.79 22.78 -11.63
N PRO A 545 -8.51 21.64 -11.60
CA PRO A 545 -9.85 21.52 -12.18
C PRO A 545 -10.84 22.56 -11.64
N PHE A 546 -10.78 22.85 -10.35
CA PHE A 546 -11.53 23.91 -9.67
C PHE A 546 -10.53 24.88 -9.06
N PHE A 547 -10.36 26.04 -9.69
CA PHE A 547 -9.32 27.00 -9.34
C PHE A 547 -9.92 28.33 -8.88
N ASP A 548 -9.14 29.13 -8.14
CA ASP A 548 -9.56 30.46 -7.73
C ASP A 548 -9.34 31.45 -8.90
N THR A 549 -10.36 32.24 -9.21
CA THR A 549 -10.38 33.11 -10.39
C THR A 549 -9.49 34.35 -10.27
N ASP A 550 -9.11 34.74 -9.05
CA ASP A 550 -8.14 35.80 -8.76
C ASP A 550 -7.55 35.59 -7.37
N LYS A 551 -6.47 36.31 -7.06
CA LYS A 551 -5.75 36.21 -5.78
C LYS A 551 -5.21 37.55 -5.30
N GLY A 552 -4.88 37.59 -4.01
CA GLY A 552 -4.23 38.74 -3.39
C GLY A 552 -3.82 38.46 -1.96
N GLU A 553 -2.79 39.16 -1.50
CA GLU A 553 -2.28 39.06 -0.13
C GLU A 553 -1.82 40.42 0.38
N ALA A 554 -1.83 40.59 1.70
CA ALA A 554 -1.29 41.76 2.38
C ALA A 554 -0.68 41.36 3.72
N GLU A 555 0.40 42.05 4.10
CA GLU A 555 1.04 41.92 5.40
C GLU A 555 0.54 43.00 6.35
N PHE A 556 0.33 42.62 7.61
CA PHE A 556 -0.18 43.49 8.65
C PHE A 556 0.66 43.34 9.92
N THR A 557 1.00 44.47 10.54
CA THR A 557 1.49 44.50 11.92
C THR A 557 0.30 44.72 12.84
N LEU A 558 0.07 43.77 13.74
CA LEU A 558 -1.05 43.80 14.68
C LEU A 558 -0.76 44.74 15.83
N THR A 559 -1.80 45.42 16.31
CA THR A 559 -1.78 46.16 17.58
C THR A 559 -2.21 45.26 18.73
N ASN A 560 -1.89 45.61 19.97
CA ASN A 560 -2.36 44.88 21.15
C ASN A 560 -3.87 45.06 21.40
N GLU A 561 -4.46 46.12 20.81
CA GLU A 561 -5.90 46.34 20.76
C GLU A 561 -6.53 45.80 19.47
N TRP A 562 -7.81 45.42 19.54
CA TRP A 562 -8.57 45.02 18.35
C TRP A 562 -8.70 46.17 17.36
N LYS A 563 -8.26 45.90 16.12
CA LYS A 563 -8.34 46.86 15.02
C LYS A 563 -8.90 46.20 13.78
N GLN A 564 -9.66 46.96 12.99
CA GLN A 564 -10.11 46.49 11.69
C GLN A 564 -9.01 46.64 10.64
N TYR A 565 -8.78 45.57 9.90
CA TYR A 565 -7.90 45.50 8.75
C TYR A 565 -8.69 45.12 7.51
N SER A 566 -8.12 45.35 6.33
CA SER A 566 -8.78 44.99 5.09
C SER A 566 -7.85 44.85 3.90
N ILE A 567 -8.28 44.05 2.92
CA ILE A 567 -7.70 43.89 1.60
C ILE A 567 -8.69 44.43 0.56
N ASN A 568 -8.20 45.24 -0.39
CA ASN A 568 -9.00 45.78 -1.47
C ASN A 568 -9.28 44.68 -2.51
N LEU A 569 -10.56 44.45 -2.82
CA LEU A 569 -11.01 43.50 -3.84
C LEU A 569 -11.62 44.20 -5.06
N ALA A 570 -11.67 45.52 -5.11
CA ALA A 570 -12.28 46.25 -6.21
C ALA A 570 -11.62 45.87 -7.55
N GLY A 571 -12.45 45.43 -8.51
CA GLY A 571 -12.01 45.01 -9.84
C GLY A 571 -11.45 43.58 -9.92
N LYS A 572 -11.45 42.82 -8.82
CA LYS A 572 -11.05 41.40 -8.81
C LYS A 572 -12.11 40.51 -9.43
N ASN A 573 -11.69 39.47 -10.15
CA ASN A 573 -12.58 38.44 -10.65
C ASN A 573 -12.78 37.38 -9.57
N LEU A 574 -13.94 37.37 -8.93
CA LEU A 574 -14.23 36.49 -7.79
C LEU A 574 -15.44 35.59 -8.10
N LYS A 575 -15.44 35.02 -9.30
CA LYS A 575 -16.54 34.22 -9.86
C LYS A 575 -16.34 32.72 -9.63
#